data_AF-A0A0N8JV83-F1
#
_entry.id   AF-A0A0N8JV83-F1
#
_cell.length_a   1.000
_cell.length_b   1.000
_cell.length_c   1.000
_cell.angle_alpha   90.00
_cell.angle_beta   90.00
_cell.angle_gamma   90.00
#
_symmetry.space_group_name_H-M   'P 1'
#
loop_
_entity.id
_entity.type
_entity.pdbx_description
1 polymer ?
#
loop_
_entity_poly.entity_id
_entity_poly.type
_entity_poly.pdbx_seq_one_letter_code
_entity_poly.pdbx_strand_id
1 'polypeptide(L)'
;MNEAKMEGKDLQVVFLDLANAFGSAPHRHATSRKRPGIGVTAGRAISPLAFTAATEASIRASRRAFGGTRPKDGSRLPPIGAYTDDATPLTATVPRSRRSSTKSNGNLKLAGLKIEHSKSRSLSIVKAKLSRENFRIDGEKIPSAAERPIESSGRRYDSSFSGREQATDRIAKSFLPGKPKVCRLQFGSSPRIRWPLTTYEVSASEVERPERVTSKAIRRRLGVPHRLSSVALYGKGVSELPPTSLAEELKRAKVGLELTSSSSREPAARSVPVSLKKGRWRDPREAVAHAQTALERRDAVGQAQVGRTGLGAGDRIKMRSKAKLPERRKMANGKRRRGG
;
A
#
# COMPACT_ATOMS: atom_id res chain seq x y z
N MET A 1 -13.57 -4.15 4.73
CA MET A 1 -14.67 -3.15 4.72
C MET A 1 -15.60 -3.34 3.51
N ASN A 2 -15.12 -3.25 2.26
CA ASN A 2 -15.97 -3.49 1.07
C ASN A 2 -16.57 -4.92 1.04
N GLU A 3 -15.78 -5.94 1.41
CA GLU A 3 -16.24 -7.32 1.53
C GLU A 3 -17.35 -7.48 2.58
N ALA A 4 -17.20 -6.88 3.77
CA ALA A 4 -18.23 -6.91 4.81
C ALA A 4 -19.56 -6.28 4.35
N LYS A 5 -19.50 -5.24 3.51
CA LYS A 5 -20.71 -4.63 2.92
C LYS A 5 -21.35 -5.53 1.87
N MET A 6 -20.55 -6.12 0.98
CA MET A 6 -21.07 -7.03 -0.06
C MET A 6 -21.66 -8.32 0.54
N GLU A 7 -21.17 -8.73 1.70
CA GLU A 7 -21.61 -9.95 2.39
C GLU A 7 -22.64 -9.70 3.49
N GLY A 8 -23.04 -8.45 3.71
CA GLY A 8 -24.00 -8.09 4.77
C GLY A 8 -23.49 -8.35 6.19
N LYS A 9 -22.17 -8.49 6.37
CA LYS A 9 -21.54 -8.80 7.66
C LYS A 9 -21.31 -7.57 8.51
N ASP A 10 -21.45 -7.76 9.81
CA ASP A 10 -21.10 -6.74 10.79
C ASP A 10 -19.57 -6.64 10.91
N LEU A 11 -19.06 -5.41 10.92
CA LEU A 11 -17.63 -5.13 11.03
C LEU A 11 -17.42 -3.90 11.90
N GLN A 12 -16.58 -4.05 12.92
CA GLN A 12 -16.26 -2.99 13.88
C GLN A 12 -14.76 -2.73 13.85
N VAL A 13 -14.38 -1.51 13.50
CA VAL A 13 -12.99 -1.07 13.38
C VAL A 13 -12.81 0.20 14.18
N VAL A 14 -11.84 0.23 15.08
CA VAL A 14 -11.43 1.44 15.78
C VAL A 14 -10.00 1.74 15.36
N PHE A 15 -9.76 2.96 14.89
CA PHE A 15 -8.44 3.50 14.58
C PHE A 15 -7.99 4.31 15.79
N LEU A 16 -6.89 3.89 16.41
CA LEU A 16 -6.29 4.56 17.56
C LEU A 16 -5.01 5.23 17.11
N ASP A 17 -4.89 6.51 17.44
CA ASP A 17 -3.70 7.34 17.17
C ASP A 17 -2.99 7.62 18.50
N LEU A 18 -1.66 7.57 18.52
CA LEU A 18 -0.87 7.78 19.72
C LEU A 18 -0.37 9.23 19.83
N ALA A 19 -0.72 9.89 20.93
CA ALA A 19 -0.23 11.22 21.24
C ALA A 19 1.28 11.19 21.50
N ASN A 20 2.03 12.03 20.77
CA ASN A 20 3.47 12.20 20.94
C ASN A 20 4.25 10.87 20.97
N ALA A 21 3.92 9.93 20.06
CA ALA A 21 4.38 8.55 20.13
C ALA A 21 5.92 8.40 20.32
N PHE A 22 6.72 9.22 19.63
CA PHE A 22 8.17 9.24 19.80
C PHE A 22 8.61 9.90 21.12
N GLY A 23 8.02 11.03 21.50
CA GLY A 23 8.33 11.72 22.76
C GLY A 23 7.84 10.98 24.01
N SER A 24 6.92 10.04 23.87
CA SER A 24 6.40 9.23 24.98
C SER A 24 7.08 7.87 25.12
N ALA A 25 7.85 7.43 24.11
CA ALA A 25 8.56 6.16 24.16
C ALA A 25 9.72 6.21 25.19
N PRO A 26 9.75 5.29 26.19
CA PRO A 26 10.73 5.36 27.27
C PRO A 26 12.16 5.06 26.78
N HIS A 27 13.11 5.94 27.15
CA HIS A 27 14.53 5.88 26.74
C HIS A 27 15.39 4.91 27.56
N ARG A 28 14.79 4.07 28.42
CA ARG A 28 15.51 3.32 29.47
C ARG A 28 16.54 2.28 28.99
N HIS A 29 16.65 2.05 27.68
CA HIS A 29 17.56 1.05 27.10
C HIS A 29 18.58 1.59 26.08
N ALA A 30 18.68 2.91 25.86
CA ALA A 30 19.60 3.46 24.85
C ALA A 30 20.62 4.42 25.47
N THR A 31 21.80 3.91 25.82
CA THR A 31 23.08 4.64 26.03
C THR A 31 23.13 5.72 27.13
N SER A 32 24.10 5.53 28.02
CA SER A 32 24.40 6.22 29.29
C SER A 32 24.81 7.70 29.21
N ARG A 33 24.47 8.44 28.15
CA ARG A 33 25.07 9.77 27.92
C ARG A 33 24.11 10.84 27.40
N LYS A 34 22.89 10.95 27.95
CA LYS A 34 22.06 12.17 27.91
C LYS A 34 21.14 12.25 29.13
N ARG A 35 20.87 13.47 29.62
CA ARG A 35 19.83 13.73 30.64
C ARG A 35 18.51 13.07 30.16
N PRO A 36 17.81 12.27 30.99
CA PRO A 36 16.68 11.48 30.54
C PRO A 36 15.46 12.37 30.30
N GLY A 37 15.40 13.00 29.13
CA GLY A 37 14.13 13.45 28.56
C GLY A 37 13.31 12.22 28.22
N ILE A 38 12.06 12.15 28.67
CA ILE A 38 11.10 11.13 28.26
C ILE A 38 10.99 11.25 26.73
N GLY A 39 11.28 10.17 26.00
CA GLY A 39 11.12 10.13 24.55
C GLY A 39 12.36 9.79 23.74
N VAL A 40 12.09 9.15 22.61
CA VAL A 40 13.02 8.90 21.51
C VAL A 40 12.98 10.12 20.58
N THR A 41 14.13 10.73 20.28
CA THR A 41 14.17 11.93 19.41
C THR A 41 13.74 11.62 17.98
N ALA A 42 12.78 12.35 17.43
CA ALA A 42 12.40 12.24 16.03
C ALA A 42 13.59 12.57 15.10
N GLY A 43 13.69 11.90 13.95
CA GLY A 43 14.72 12.16 12.93
C GLY A 43 16.04 11.39 13.08
N ARG A 44 16.21 10.56 14.13
CA ARG A 44 17.37 9.66 14.24
C ARG A 44 17.06 8.29 13.63
N ALA A 45 18.07 7.65 13.04
CA ALA A 45 17.94 6.34 12.38
C ALA A 45 17.48 5.22 13.33
N ILE A 46 17.85 5.29 14.61
CA ILE A 46 17.50 4.28 15.63
C ILE A 46 16.06 4.48 16.14
N SER A 47 15.50 5.68 15.98
CA SER A 47 14.23 6.04 16.60
C SER A 47 13.04 5.20 16.14
N PRO A 48 12.84 4.94 14.84
CA PRO A 48 11.76 4.05 14.39
C PRO A 48 11.92 2.61 14.90
N LEU A 49 13.17 2.12 15.02
CA LEU A 49 13.44 0.77 15.52
C LEU A 49 13.07 0.64 17.00
N ALA A 50 13.51 1.58 17.83
CA ALA A 50 13.18 1.61 19.25
C ALA A 50 11.67 1.72 19.49
N PHE A 51 10.99 2.58 18.72
CA PHE A 51 9.55 2.73 18.78
C PHE A 51 8.79 1.47 18.36
N THR A 52 9.23 0.81 17.28
CA THR A 52 8.63 -0.45 16.79
C THR A 52 8.79 -1.57 17.83
N ALA A 53 9.95 -1.64 18.50
CA ALA A 53 10.19 -2.62 19.55
C ALA A 53 9.25 -2.42 20.76
N ALA A 54 9.04 -1.17 21.18
CA ALA A 54 8.16 -0.84 22.30
C ALA A 54 6.68 -1.13 21.98
N THR A 55 6.21 -0.76 20.79
CA THR A 55 4.84 -1.01 20.34
C THR A 55 4.56 -2.50 20.14
N GLU A 56 5.52 -3.27 19.62
CA GLU A 56 5.39 -4.73 19.46
C GLU A 56 5.19 -5.45 20.81
N ALA A 57 5.84 -5.00 21.88
CA ALA A 57 5.62 -5.54 23.22
C ALA A 57 4.15 -5.34 23.68
N SER A 58 3.59 -4.14 23.47
CA SER A 58 2.19 -3.83 23.77
C SER A 58 1.21 -4.62 22.90
N ILE A 59 1.54 -4.85 21.62
CA ILE A 59 0.73 -5.68 20.71
C ILE A 59 0.75 -7.14 21.15
N ARG A 60 1.91 -7.69 21.52
CA ARG A 60 2.04 -9.07 22.04
C ARG A 60 1.26 -9.28 23.33
N ALA A 61 1.32 -8.33 24.26
CA ALA A 61 0.50 -8.36 25.48
C ALA A 61 -1.00 -8.41 25.15
N SER A 62 -1.41 -7.64 24.14
CA SER A 62 -2.81 -7.61 23.68
C SER A 62 -3.22 -8.91 22.95
N ARG A 63 -2.31 -9.59 22.25
CA ARG A 63 -2.56 -10.90 21.61
C ARG A 63 -2.96 -11.98 22.63
N ARG A 64 -2.38 -11.96 23.83
CA ARG A 64 -2.72 -12.92 24.90
C ARG A 64 -4.16 -12.75 25.39
N ALA A 65 -4.73 -11.56 25.27
CA ALA A 65 -6.08 -11.25 25.72
C ALA A 65 -7.16 -11.46 24.64
N PHE A 66 -6.81 -11.45 23.35
CA PHE A 66 -7.80 -11.50 22.26
C PHE A 66 -7.48 -12.55 21.20
N GLY A 67 -8.51 -13.32 20.87
CA GLY A 67 -8.53 -14.39 19.89
C GLY A 67 -8.07 -14.05 18.46
N GLY A 68 -7.83 -12.79 18.11
CA GLY A 68 -7.65 -12.37 16.71
C GLY A 68 -8.93 -12.55 15.88
N THR A 69 -8.91 -12.08 14.64
CA THR A 69 -9.94 -12.40 13.63
C THR A 69 -9.45 -13.52 12.73
N ARG A 70 -10.33 -14.47 12.39
CA ARG A 70 -10.06 -15.50 11.39
C ARG A 70 -10.71 -15.08 10.07
N PRO A 71 -9.96 -14.70 9.03
CA PRO A 71 -10.47 -14.61 7.67
C PRO A 71 -10.89 -15.98 7.15
N LYS A 72 -11.58 -15.99 6.00
CA LYS A 72 -12.07 -17.21 5.34
C LYS A 72 -10.98 -18.22 4.99
N ASP A 73 -9.74 -17.76 4.80
CA ASP A 73 -8.56 -18.59 4.52
C ASP A 73 -8.05 -19.38 5.74
N GLY A 74 -8.78 -19.40 6.87
CA GLY A 74 -8.43 -20.15 8.08
C GLY A 74 -7.24 -19.58 8.87
N SER A 75 -6.48 -18.65 8.30
CA SER A 75 -5.38 -17.94 8.95
C SER A 75 -5.88 -17.10 10.14
N ARG A 76 -5.03 -16.89 11.16
CA ARG A 76 -5.38 -16.07 12.32
C ARG A 76 -4.68 -14.72 12.20
N LEU A 77 -5.43 -13.68 11.88
CA LEU A 77 -4.89 -12.32 11.89
C LEU A 77 -4.69 -11.85 13.34
N PRO A 78 -3.65 -11.05 13.61
CA PRO A 78 -3.50 -10.45 14.92
C PRO A 78 -4.75 -9.62 15.28
N PRO A 79 -5.16 -9.61 16.56
CA PRO A 79 -6.31 -8.83 17.01
C PRO A 79 -6.14 -7.32 16.82
N ILE A 80 -4.90 -6.86 16.67
CA ILE A 80 -4.53 -5.47 16.44
C ILE A 80 -3.57 -5.45 15.26
N GLY A 81 -3.95 -4.76 14.19
CA GLY A 81 -3.01 -4.33 13.15
C GLY A 81 -2.41 -3.01 13.59
N ALA A 82 -1.09 -2.95 13.80
CA ALA A 82 -0.43 -1.69 14.09
C ALA A 82 0.54 -1.34 12.95
N TYR A 83 0.51 -0.08 12.53
CA TYR A 83 1.51 0.50 11.66
C TYR A 83 1.97 1.79 12.31
N THR A 84 3.21 1.80 12.79
CA THR A 84 3.76 2.90 13.60
C THR A 84 2.82 3.24 14.78
N ASP A 85 2.28 4.45 14.77
CA ASP A 85 1.36 5.07 15.72
C ASP A 85 -0.10 4.70 15.50
N ASP A 86 -0.46 4.23 14.31
CA ASP A 86 -1.81 3.74 13.99
C ASP A 86 -1.99 2.33 14.56
N ALA A 87 -2.86 2.18 15.57
CA ALA A 87 -3.29 0.88 16.07
C ALA A 87 -4.76 0.62 15.73
N THR A 88 -5.02 -0.47 15.03
CA THR A 88 -6.36 -0.83 14.54
C THR A 88 -6.78 -2.19 15.09
N PRO A 89 -7.47 -2.24 16.25
CA PRO A 89 -8.18 -3.45 16.68
C PRO A 89 -9.27 -3.83 15.66
N LEU A 90 -9.18 -5.05 15.15
CA LEU A 90 -10.19 -5.63 14.26
C LEU A 90 -11.05 -6.59 15.06
N THR A 91 -12.35 -6.29 15.19
CA THR A 91 -13.27 -7.13 15.96
C THR A 91 -14.62 -7.23 15.25
N ALA A 92 -15.31 -8.36 15.43
CA ALA A 92 -16.59 -8.62 14.78
C ALA A 92 -17.77 -7.92 15.47
N THR A 93 -17.65 -7.56 16.76
CA THR A 93 -18.74 -7.02 17.56
C THR A 93 -18.31 -5.83 18.41
N VAL A 94 -19.25 -4.94 18.69
CA VAL A 94 -19.03 -3.69 19.44
C VAL A 94 -18.54 -3.95 20.87
N PRO A 95 -19.14 -4.87 21.65
CA PRO A 95 -18.70 -5.09 23.02
C PRO A 95 -17.26 -5.63 23.06
N ARG A 96 -16.90 -6.47 22.08
CA ARG A 96 -15.55 -7.02 21.92
C ARG A 96 -14.56 -5.93 21.51
N SER A 97 -14.97 -5.04 20.61
CA SER A 97 -14.20 -3.86 20.22
C SER A 97 -13.91 -2.96 21.43
N ARG A 98 -14.94 -2.61 22.22
CA ARG A 98 -14.78 -1.81 23.44
C ARG A 98 -13.83 -2.47 24.45
N ARG A 99 -14.03 -3.75 24.77
CA ARG A 99 -13.14 -4.49 25.68
C ARG A 99 -11.70 -4.51 25.16
N SER A 100 -11.52 -4.67 23.85
CA SER A 100 -10.19 -4.65 23.21
C SER A 100 -9.52 -3.30 23.31
N SER A 101 -10.23 -2.22 22.98
CA SER A 101 -9.73 -0.85 23.07
C SER A 101 -9.36 -0.47 24.50
N THR A 102 -10.17 -0.80 25.50
CA THR A 102 -9.87 -0.52 26.92
C THR A 102 -8.62 -1.27 27.39
N LYS A 103 -8.50 -2.56 27.05
CA LYS A 103 -7.34 -3.36 27.44
C LYS A 103 -6.06 -2.89 26.75
N SER A 104 -6.14 -2.56 25.45
CA SER A 104 -5.03 -1.98 24.70
C SER A 104 -4.61 -0.64 25.26
N ASN A 105 -5.55 0.22 25.66
CA ASN A 105 -5.25 1.48 26.33
C ASN A 105 -4.50 1.26 27.66
N GLY A 106 -4.93 0.28 28.47
CA GLY A 106 -4.19 -0.10 29.68
C GLY A 106 -2.75 -0.55 29.39
N ASN A 107 -2.55 -1.38 28.36
CA ASN A 107 -1.21 -1.84 27.95
C ASN A 107 -0.34 -0.70 27.39
N LEU A 108 -0.94 0.27 26.69
CA LEU A 108 -0.25 1.45 26.18
C LEU A 108 0.18 2.38 27.32
N LYS A 109 -0.70 2.60 28.32
CA LYS A 109 -0.36 3.36 29.53
C LYS A 109 0.79 2.74 30.30
N LEU A 110 0.82 1.41 30.44
CA LEU A 110 1.95 0.70 31.05
C LEU A 110 3.27 0.90 30.28
N ALA A 111 3.20 1.13 28.97
CA ALA A 111 4.35 1.46 28.13
C ALA A 111 4.68 2.97 28.10
N GLY A 112 3.98 3.80 28.87
CA GLY A 112 4.14 5.25 28.87
C GLY A 112 3.50 5.97 27.67
N LEU A 113 2.69 5.28 26.86
CA LEU A 113 2.03 5.81 25.67
C LEU A 113 0.60 6.26 25.98
N LYS A 114 0.15 7.34 25.34
CA LYS A 114 -1.21 7.89 25.49
C LYS A 114 -1.92 7.91 24.14
N ILE A 115 -3.22 7.59 24.14
CA ILE A 115 -4.07 7.68 22.95
C ILE A 115 -4.55 9.12 22.76
N GLU A 116 -4.50 9.62 21.52
CA GLU A 116 -5.09 10.89 21.13
C GLU A 116 -6.53 10.69 20.64
N HIS A 117 -7.52 10.92 21.51
CA HIS A 117 -8.94 10.68 21.23
C HIS A 117 -9.47 11.55 20.07
N SER A 118 -8.94 12.77 19.93
CA SER A 118 -9.31 13.72 18.86
C SER A 118 -8.84 13.30 17.46
N LYS A 119 -7.79 12.47 17.37
CA LYS A 119 -7.27 11.89 16.12
C LYS A 119 -7.77 10.46 15.87
N SER A 120 -8.07 9.72 16.94
CA SER A 120 -8.68 8.38 16.87
C SER A 120 -10.08 8.41 16.24
N ARG A 121 -10.48 7.35 15.54
CA ARG A 121 -11.77 7.26 14.84
C ARG A 121 -12.42 5.88 15.01
N SER A 122 -13.75 5.82 15.03
CA SER A 122 -14.48 4.55 15.00
C SER A 122 -15.28 4.37 13.71
N LEU A 123 -15.32 3.14 13.21
CA LEU A 123 -16.17 2.71 12.11
C LEU A 123 -16.96 1.46 12.52
N SER A 124 -18.27 1.58 12.42
CA SER A 124 -19.21 0.50 12.74
C SER A 124 -20.07 0.22 11.52
N ILE A 125 -19.94 -0.97 10.94
CA ILE A 125 -20.80 -1.44 9.86
C ILE A 125 -21.71 -2.50 10.45
N VAL A 126 -23.03 -2.27 10.38
CA VAL A 126 -24.06 -3.22 10.82
C VAL A 126 -25.01 -3.44 9.65
N LYS A 127 -25.22 -4.69 9.22
CA LYS A 127 -26.06 -5.04 8.07
C LYS A 127 -25.76 -4.17 6.83
N ALA A 128 -24.49 -4.06 6.46
CA ALA A 128 -24.01 -3.26 5.32
C ALA A 128 -24.26 -1.72 5.38
N LYS A 129 -24.79 -1.19 6.50
CA LYS A 129 -24.98 0.25 6.73
C LYS A 129 -24.01 0.76 7.79
N LEU A 130 -23.60 2.02 7.65
CA LEU A 130 -22.77 2.69 8.66
C LEU A 130 -23.63 2.99 9.89
N SER A 131 -23.29 2.37 11.01
CA SER A 131 -23.90 2.62 12.31
C SER A 131 -23.17 3.75 13.04
N ARG A 132 -23.92 4.62 13.73
CA ARG A 132 -23.38 5.71 14.55
C ARG A 132 -23.14 5.22 15.98
N GLU A 133 -22.24 4.27 16.13
CA GLU A 133 -21.91 3.78 17.46
C GLU A 133 -20.87 4.65 18.14
N ASN A 134 -21.17 5.01 19.38
CA ASN A 134 -20.27 5.79 20.22
C ASN A 134 -19.28 4.86 20.91
N PHE A 135 -17.99 5.11 20.69
CA PHE A 135 -16.91 4.45 21.43
C PHE A 135 -16.39 5.43 22.47
N ARG A 136 -16.19 4.94 23.70
CA ARG A 136 -15.55 5.70 24.77
C ARG A 136 -14.34 4.94 25.29
N ILE A 137 -13.22 5.63 25.44
CA ILE A 137 -12.00 5.14 26.10
C ILE A 137 -11.66 6.17 27.17
N ASP A 138 -11.46 5.75 28.42
CA ASP A 138 -11.21 6.64 29.57
C ASP A 138 -12.27 7.74 29.77
N GLY A 139 -13.53 7.47 29.42
CA GLY A 139 -14.61 8.45 29.51
C GLY A 139 -14.69 9.43 28.33
N GLU A 140 -13.63 9.55 27.52
CA GLU A 140 -13.61 10.41 26.33
C GLU A 140 -14.24 9.72 25.11
N LYS A 141 -15.02 10.47 24.32
CA LYS A 141 -15.69 9.97 23.12
C LYS A 141 -14.72 9.95 21.93
N ILE A 142 -14.62 8.80 21.28
CA ILE A 142 -13.99 8.67 19.95
C ILE A 142 -15.03 9.03 18.89
N PRO A 143 -14.75 10.01 18.02
CA PRO A 143 -15.67 10.41 16.96
C PRO A 143 -15.82 9.30 15.90
N SER A 144 -17.04 9.15 15.43
CA SER A 144 -17.39 8.16 14.38
C SER A 144 -17.04 8.70 12.98
N ALA A 145 -16.81 7.80 12.03
CA ALA A 145 -16.64 8.12 10.61
C ALA A 145 -17.77 8.99 10.03
N ALA A 146 -18.99 8.86 10.58
CA ALA A 146 -20.15 9.67 10.19
C ALA A 146 -20.05 11.14 10.64
N GLU A 147 -19.33 11.40 11.74
CA GLU A 147 -19.14 12.75 12.30
C GLU A 147 -17.90 13.42 11.69
N ARG A 148 -16.82 12.66 11.57
CA ARG A 148 -15.58 13.11 10.93
C ARG A 148 -15.04 12.01 10.03
N PRO A 149 -14.69 12.30 8.77
CA PRO A 149 -14.16 11.29 7.86
C PRO A 149 -12.87 10.70 8.43
N ILE A 150 -12.66 9.41 8.17
CA ILE A 150 -11.45 8.69 8.60
C ILE A 150 -10.40 8.85 7.52
N GLU A 151 -9.25 9.39 7.88
CA GLU A 151 -8.06 9.38 7.02
C GLU A 151 -7.07 8.39 7.62
N SER A 152 -6.83 7.27 6.93
CA SER A 152 -5.88 6.24 7.38
C SER A 152 -5.10 5.70 6.21
N SER A 153 -3.76 5.68 6.33
CA SER A 153 -2.84 5.13 5.31
C SER A 153 -3.09 5.67 3.88
N GLY A 154 -3.47 6.95 3.78
CA GLY A 154 -3.79 7.62 2.50
C GLY A 154 -5.18 7.33 1.93
N ARG A 155 -6.05 6.60 2.65
CA ARG A 155 -7.48 6.45 2.32
C ARG A 155 -8.29 7.43 3.13
N ARG A 156 -9.20 8.16 2.47
CA ARG A 156 -10.26 8.92 3.13
C ARG A 156 -11.57 8.14 3.03
N TYR A 157 -12.16 7.83 4.17
CA TYR A 157 -13.48 7.21 4.29
C TYR A 157 -14.46 8.28 4.77
N ASP A 158 -15.32 8.75 3.88
CA ASP A 158 -16.48 9.58 4.18
C ASP A 158 -17.75 8.73 4.28
N SER A 159 -18.88 9.33 4.66
CA SER A 159 -20.18 8.67 4.71
C SER A 159 -20.62 8.10 3.35
N SER A 160 -20.11 8.66 2.25
CA SER A 160 -20.28 8.22 0.87
C SER A 160 -19.30 7.13 0.41
N PHE A 161 -18.26 6.83 1.20
CA PHE A 161 -17.14 5.91 0.88
C PHE A 161 -16.44 6.17 -0.46
N SER A 162 -16.49 7.40 -0.98
CA SER A 162 -15.94 7.76 -2.30
C SER A 162 -14.60 8.47 -2.15
N GLY A 163 -13.52 7.70 -1.99
CA GLY A 163 -12.15 8.22 -1.97
C GLY A 163 -11.76 8.79 -3.34
N ARG A 164 -11.99 10.07 -3.57
CA ARG A 164 -11.49 10.81 -4.74
C ARG A 164 -10.74 12.05 -4.29
N GLU A 165 -9.42 12.01 -4.38
CA GLU A 165 -8.63 13.24 -4.48
C GLU A 165 -7.74 13.18 -5.72
N GLN A 166 -7.89 14.17 -6.59
CA GLN A 166 -7.31 14.25 -7.93
C GLN A 166 -5.98 15.01 -7.89
N ALA A 167 -4.87 14.30 -7.69
CA ALA A 167 -3.52 14.85 -7.87
C ALA A 167 -3.28 15.39 -9.30
N THR A 168 -4.08 14.95 -10.28
CA THR A 168 -4.03 15.38 -11.69
C THR A 168 -4.39 16.85 -11.90
N ASP A 169 -5.27 17.40 -11.06
CA ASP A 169 -5.88 18.71 -11.27
C ASP A 169 -4.91 19.85 -10.92
N ARG A 170 -4.07 19.65 -9.90
CA ARG A 170 -3.02 20.61 -9.52
C ARG A 170 -1.95 20.75 -10.59
N ILE A 171 -1.61 19.67 -11.29
CA ILE A 171 -0.65 19.72 -12.41
C ILE A 171 -1.27 20.43 -13.63
N ALA A 172 -2.55 20.19 -13.89
CA ALA A 172 -3.25 20.85 -14.98
C ALA A 172 -3.25 22.38 -14.83
N LYS A 173 -3.45 22.88 -13.60
CA LYS A 173 -3.49 24.32 -13.27
C LYS A 173 -2.10 24.99 -13.15
N SER A 174 -1.01 24.25 -13.27
CA SER A 174 0.34 24.84 -13.15
C SER A 174 0.72 25.68 -14.38
N PHE A 175 1.53 26.72 -14.20
CA PHE A 175 2.08 27.56 -15.27
C PHE A 175 3.20 26.90 -16.09
N LEU A 176 3.45 25.60 -15.91
CA LEU A 176 4.49 24.88 -16.63
C LEU A 176 4.14 24.68 -18.11
N PRO A 177 5.13 24.70 -19.02
CA PRO A 177 4.91 24.32 -20.41
C PRO A 177 4.65 22.81 -20.53
N GLY A 178 4.22 22.40 -21.72
CA GLY A 178 3.69 21.07 -22.00
C GLY A 178 4.58 19.90 -21.58
N LYS A 179 5.83 19.84 -22.07
CA LYS A 179 6.78 18.76 -21.77
C LYS A 179 7.11 18.68 -20.26
N PRO A 180 7.44 19.78 -19.54
CA PRO A 180 7.62 19.72 -18.09
C PRO A 180 6.39 19.28 -17.29
N LYS A 181 5.17 19.60 -17.74
CA LYS A 181 3.94 19.07 -17.12
C LYS A 181 3.85 17.55 -17.23
N VAL A 182 4.26 16.99 -18.37
CA VAL A 182 4.30 15.54 -18.59
C VAL A 182 5.40 14.90 -17.74
N CYS A 183 6.58 15.52 -17.64
CA CYS A 183 7.63 15.06 -16.70
C CYS A 183 7.14 15.04 -15.25
N ARG A 184 6.50 16.11 -14.78
CA ARG A 184 5.98 16.19 -13.40
C ARG A 184 4.90 15.13 -13.15
N LEU A 185 4.03 14.86 -14.12
CA LEU A 185 3.06 13.78 -14.04
C LEU A 185 3.78 12.43 -13.89
N GLN A 186 4.76 12.17 -14.77
CA GLN A 186 5.46 10.89 -14.87
C GLN A 186 6.35 10.57 -13.66
N PHE A 187 7.12 11.55 -13.17
CA PHE A 187 8.10 11.36 -12.11
C PHE A 187 7.63 11.84 -10.74
N GLY A 188 6.63 12.73 -10.69
CA GLY A 188 6.05 13.23 -9.44
C GLY A 188 4.80 12.48 -9.02
N SER A 189 3.81 12.37 -9.92
CA SER A 189 2.50 11.78 -9.60
C SER A 189 2.44 10.28 -9.76
N SER A 190 2.99 9.71 -10.83
CA SER A 190 2.92 8.25 -11.06
C SER A 190 3.51 7.42 -9.90
N PRO A 191 4.67 7.78 -9.30
CA PRO A 191 5.18 7.06 -8.12
C PRO A 191 4.25 7.16 -6.92
N ARG A 192 3.55 8.28 -6.73
CA ARG A 192 2.58 8.48 -5.64
C ARG A 192 1.32 7.66 -5.84
N ILE A 193 0.86 7.52 -7.08
CA ILE A 193 -0.32 6.71 -7.44
C ILE A 193 -0.02 5.20 -7.31
N ARG A 194 1.24 4.79 -7.44
CA ARG A 194 1.63 3.38 -7.29
C ARG A 194 1.19 2.77 -5.95
N TRP A 195 1.31 3.52 -4.85
CA TRP A 195 0.93 3.04 -3.52
C TRP A 195 -0.58 2.73 -3.39
N PRO A 196 -1.50 3.63 -3.77
CA PRO A 196 -2.91 3.30 -3.95
C PRO A 196 -3.14 2.05 -4.81
N LEU A 197 -2.46 1.93 -5.95
CA LEU A 197 -2.65 0.79 -6.86
C LEU A 197 -2.15 -0.55 -6.28
N THR A 198 -1.11 -0.54 -5.43
CA THR A 198 -0.68 -1.75 -4.72
C THR A 198 -1.69 -2.15 -3.65
N THR A 199 -2.09 -1.18 -2.82
CA THR A 199 -2.83 -1.41 -1.57
C THR A 199 -4.33 -1.61 -1.81
N TYR A 200 -4.88 -1.11 -2.91
CA TYR A 200 -6.32 -1.12 -3.16
C TYR A 200 -6.71 -2.25 -4.11
N GLU A 201 -7.88 -2.85 -3.88
CA GLU A 201 -8.51 -3.76 -4.83
C GLU A 201 -9.12 -2.97 -5.98
N VAL A 202 -8.28 -2.73 -6.99
CA VAL A 202 -8.63 -2.00 -8.20
C VAL A 202 -8.58 -2.96 -9.38
N SER A 203 -9.66 -3.02 -10.14
CA SER A 203 -9.76 -3.73 -11.41
C SER A 203 -9.11 -2.94 -12.55
N ALA A 204 -8.70 -3.62 -13.61
CA ALA A 204 -8.14 -2.95 -14.78
C ALA A 204 -9.13 -1.93 -15.39
N SER A 205 -10.43 -2.24 -15.40
CA SER A 205 -11.49 -1.38 -15.95
C SER A 205 -11.69 -0.09 -15.16
N GLU A 206 -11.50 -0.10 -13.83
CA GLU A 206 -11.54 1.11 -12.99
C GLU A 206 -10.41 2.09 -13.35
N VAL A 207 -9.28 1.60 -13.84
CA VAL A 207 -8.11 2.42 -14.24
C VAL A 207 -8.21 2.92 -15.68
N GLU A 208 -8.98 2.27 -16.55
CA GLU A 208 -9.15 2.72 -17.94
C GLU A 208 -9.77 4.11 -18.05
N ARG A 209 -10.75 4.45 -17.20
CA ARG A 209 -11.37 5.78 -17.20
C ARG A 209 -10.38 6.91 -16.88
N PRO A 210 -9.64 6.89 -15.75
CA PRO A 210 -8.64 7.90 -15.47
C PRO A 210 -7.47 7.86 -16.46
N GLU A 211 -7.15 6.70 -17.05
CA GLU A 211 -6.16 6.61 -18.12
C GLU A 211 -6.58 7.41 -19.36
N ARG A 212 -7.82 7.28 -19.84
CA ARG A 212 -8.32 8.06 -21.00
C ARG A 212 -8.20 9.57 -20.77
N VAL A 213 -8.57 10.04 -19.58
CA VAL A 213 -8.45 11.46 -19.19
C VAL A 213 -6.99 11.90 -19.21
N THR A 214 -6.12 11.07 -18.64
CA THR A 214 -4.67 11.32 -18.56
C THR A 214 -4.03 11.30 -19.94
N SER A 215 -4.34 10.33 -20.81
CA SER A 215 -3.84 10.26 -22.18
C SER A 215 -4.28 11.48 -22.99
N LYS A 216 -5.53 11.93 -22.85
CA LYS A 216 -6.02 13.14 -23.52
C LYS A 216 -5.25 14.38 -23.07
N ALA A 217 -4.99 14.50 -21.77
CA ALA A 217 -4.19 15.60 -21.22
C ALA A 217 -2.72 15.54 -21.69
N ILE A 218 -2.12 14.35 -21.75
CA ILE A 218 -0.75 14.16 -22.27
C ILE A 218 -0.69 14.56 -23.74
N ARG A 219 -1.63 14.11 -24.58
CA ARG A 219 -1.64 14.46 -26.01
C ARG A 219 -1.69 15.97 -26.23
N ARG A 220 -2.60 16.65 -25.52
CA ARG A 220 -2.73 18.11 -25.53
C ARG A 220 -1.43 18.81 -25.09
N ARG A 221 -0.78 18.31 -24.02
CA ARG A 221 0.45 18.90 -23.48
C ARG A 221 1.66 18.65 -24.37
N LEU A 222 1.71 17.53 -25.08
CA LEU A 222 2.81 17.23 -26.01
C LEU A 222 2.60 17.84 -27.40
N GLY A 223 1.43 18.42 -27.68
CA GLY A 223 1.10 18.96 -29.01
C GLY A 223 0.88 17.88 -30.06
N VAL A 224 0.61 16.63 -29.67
CA VAL A 224 0.41 15.52 -30.61
C VAL A 224 -1.06 15.39 -31.03
N PRO A 225 -1.35 14.89 -32.24
CA PRO A 225 -2.71 14.73 -32.74
C PRO A 225 -3.60 13.91 -31.80
N HIS A 226 -4.87 14.29 -31.68
CA HIS A 226 -5.84 13.56 -30.84
C HIS A 226 -5.99 12.08 -31.25
N ARG A 227 -5.78 11.77 -32.54
CA ARG A 227 -5.88 10.43 -33.13
C ARG A 227 -4.66 9.53 -32.85
N LEU A 228 -3.58 10.05 -32.27
CA LEU A 228 -2.42 9.23 -31.91
C LEU A 228 -2.86 8.07 -31.00
N SER A 229 -2.58 6.83 -31.40
CA SER A 229 -2.98 5.66 -30.62
C SER A 229 -2.31 5.65 -29.26
N SER A 230 -2.96 5.08 -28.24
CA SER A 230 -2.35 4.93 -26.91
C SER A 230 -1.12 4.02 -26.97
N VAL A 231 -1.09 3.05 -27.89
CA VAL A 231 0.07 2.19 -28.13
C VAL A 231 1.27 3.01 -28.63
N ALA A 232 1.06 3.95 -29.55
CA ALA A 232 2.12 4.85 -30.00
C ALA A 232 2.52 5.86 -28.92
N LEU A 233 1.56 6.35 -28.13
CA LEU A 233 1.82 7.32 -27.05
C LEU A 233 2.67 6.73 -25.91
N TYR A 234 2.38 5.51 -25.49
CA TYR A 234 3.09 4.80 -24.41
C TYR A 234 4.18 3.85 -24.93
N GLY A 235 4.32 3.75 -26.26
CA GLY A 235 5.26 2.88 -26.93
C GLY A 235 6.71 3.36 -26.80
N LYS A 236 7.64 2.43 -27.01
CA LYS A 236 9.07 2.73 -26.98
C LYS A 236 9.49 3.17 -28.39
N GLY A 237 9.78 4.45 -28.59
CA GLY A 237 10.38 4.94 -29.85
C GLY A 237 9.98 6.33 -30.31
N VAL A 238 8.86 6.89 -29.85
CA VAL A 238 8.35 8.18 -30.38
C VAL A 238 8.72 9.38 -29.48
N SER A 239 9.07 9.15 -28.21
CA SER A 239 9.46 10.22 -27.28
C SER A 239 10.58 9.77 -26.35
N GLU A 240 11.56 10.64 -26.13
CA GLU A 240 12.64 10.48 -25.13
C GLU A 240 12.10 10.33 -23.71
N LEU A 241 10.87 10.82 -23.47
CA LEU A 241 10.14 10.70 -22.21
C LEU A 241 9.00 9.71 -22.40
N PRO A 242 9.20 8.38 -22.30
CA PRO A 242 8.11 7.43 -22.46
C PRO A 242 7.13 7.61 -21.27
N PRO A 243 5.93 8.16 -21.48
CA PRO A 243 4.94 8.18 -20.42
C PRO A 243 4.60 6.73 -20.08
N THR A 244 4.34 6.42 -18.81
CA THR A 244 3.80 5.10 -18.45
C THR A 244 2.28 5.16 -18.39
N SER A 245 1.65 4.17 -19.00
CA SER A 245 0.21 3.94 -18.87
C SER A 245 -0.14 3.62 -17.41
N LEU A 246 -1.30 4.12 -16.95
CA LEU A 246 -1.80 3.82 -15.62
C LEU A 246 -2.14 2.33 -15.47
N ALA A 247 -2.70 1.69 -16.50
CA ALA A 247 -2.89 0.24 -16.52
C ALA A 247 -1.56 -0.50 -16.35
N GLU A 248 -0.49 -0.04 -17.01
CA GLU A 248 0.84 -0.63 -16.83
C GLU A 248 1.40 -0.44 -15.42
N GLU A 249 1.18 0.72 -14.78
CA GLU A 249 1.53 0.93 -13.37
C GLU A 249 0.70 0.04 -12.43
N LEU A 250 -0.59 -0.16 -12.68
CA LEU A 250 -1.44 -1.08 -11.91
C LEU A 250 -0.90 -2.51 -12.00
N LYS A 251 -0.66 -2.99 -13.22
CA LYS A 251 -0.16 -4.35 -13.46
C LYS A 251 1.23 -4.53 -12.81
N ARG A 252 2.10 -3.53 -12.90
CA ARG A 252 3.43 -3.51 -12.24
C ARG A 252 3.32 -3.53 -10.71
N ALA A 253 2.38 -2.77 -10.15
CA ALA A 253 2.09 -2.73 -8.72
C ALA A 253 1.65 -4.11 -8.23
N LYS A 254 0.72 -4.76 -8.93
CA LYS A 254 0.16 -6.06 -8.56
C LYS A 254 1.15 -7.21 -8.71
N VAL A 255 1.90 -7.25 -9.82
CA VAL A 255 3.01 -8.21 -10.00
C VAL A 255 4.10 -8.00 -8.95
N GLY A 256 4.44 -6.74 -8.64
CA GLY A 256 5.42 -6.41 -7.61
C GLY A 256 4.99 -6.85 -6.21
N LEU A 257 3.71 -6.71 -5.90
CA LEU A 257 3.11 -7.19 -4.65
C LEU A 257 3.19 -8.72 -4.58
N GLU A 258 2.76 -9.44 -5.62
CA GLU A 258 2.82 -10.90 -5.66
C GLU A 258 4.26 -11.44 -5.52
N LEU A 259 5.22 -10.83 -6.22
CA LEU A 259 6.64 -11.17 -6.06
C LEU A 259 7.14 -10.95 -4.63
N THR A 260 6.63 -9.94 -3.93
CA THR A 260 7.03 -9.61 -2.57
C THR A 260 6.40 -10.58 -1.57
N SER A 261 5.10 -10.84 -1.71
CA SER A 261 4.35 -11.78 -0.86
C SER A 261 4.85 -13.22 -1.00
N SER A 262 5.00 -13.72 -2.24
CA SER A 262 5.47 -15.09 -2.51
C SER A 262 6.88 -15.37 -1.97
N SER A 263 7.75 -14.35 -1.94
CA SER A 263 9.12 -14.47 -1.42
C SER A 263 9.31 -13.85 -0.04
N SER A 264 8.21 -13.59 0.69
CA SER A 264 8.26 -13.23 2.10
C SER A 264 8.72 -14.42 2.95
N ARG A 265 9.42 -14.14 4.06
CA ARG A 265 9.79 -15.15 5.06
C ARG A 265 8.62 -15.53 5.96
N GLU A 266 7.62 -14.67 6.09
CA GLU A 266 6.47 -14.89 6.96
C GLU A 266 5.39 -15.72 6.26
N PRO A 267 4.96 -16.86 6.83
CA PRO A 267 3.92 -17.70 6.24
C PRO A 267 2.60 -16.95 6.04
N ALA A 268 2.23 -16.09 7.00
CA ALA A 268 1.01 -15.28 6.94
C ALA A 268 1.04 -14.25 5.79
N ALA A 269 2.21 -13.71 5.44
CA ALA A 269 2.34 -12.79 4.32
C ALA A 269 2.35 -13.53 2.97
N ARG A 270 2.82 -14.78 2.94
CA ARG A 270 2.85 -15.63 1.74
C ARG A 270 1.47 -16.20 1.37
N SER A 271 0.62 -16.46 2.36
CA SER A 271 -0.69 -17.08 2.15
C SER A 271 -1.76 -16.12 1.65
N VAL A 272 -1.61 -14.80 1.83
CA VAL A 272 -2.60 -13.82 1.40
C VAL A 272 -2.63 -13.73 -0.13
N PRO A 273 -3.76 -14.05 -0.78
CA PRO A 273 -3.86 -13.94 -2.23
C PRO A 273 -3.81 -12.48 -2.67
N VAL A 274 -2.99 -12.17 -3.68
CA VAL A 274 -3.05 -10.89 -4.38
C VAL A 274 -4.22 -10.93 -5.35
N SER A 275 -5.42 -10.73 -4.81
CA SER A 275 -6.64 -10.75 -5.62
C SER A 275 -6.79 -9.47 -6.43
N LEU A 276 -7.11 -9.65 -7.71
CA LEU A 276 -7.72 -8.62 -8.54
C LEU A 276 -9.22 -8.84 -8.52
N LYS A 277 -10.00 -7.75 -8.45
CA LYS A 277 -11.39 -7.82 -8.86
C LYS A 277 -11.44 -8.31 -10.32
N LYS A 278 -12.26 -9.33 -10.58
CA LYS A 278 -12.39 -10.00 -11.90
C LYS A 278 -12.41 -8.95 -13.02
N GLY A 279 -11.51 -9.09 -13.98
CA GLY A 279 -11.37 -8.20 -15.13
C GLY A 279 -10.60 -8.89 -16.26
N ARG A 280 -10.42 -8.19 -17.39
CA ARG A 280 -9.82 -8.75 -18.63
C ARG A 280 -8.31 -9.05 -18.55
N TRP A 281 -7.66 -8.86 -17.40
CA TRP A 281 -6.21 -9.06 -17.26
C TRP A 281 -5.89 -10.41 -16.58
N ARG A 282 -4.80 -11.05 -17.04
CA ARG A 282 -4.23 -12.28 -16.47
C ARG A 282 -3.96 -12.12 -14.97
N ASP A 283 -4.12 -13.21 -14.23
CA ASP A 283 -3.86 -13.24 -12.79
C ASP A 283 -2.40 -12.82 -12.50
N PRO A 284 -2.13 -12.02 -11.45
CA PRO A 284 -0.77 -11.61 -11.10
C PRO A 284 0.18 -12.80 -10.91
N ARG A 285 -0.31 -13.93 -10.39
CA ARG A 285 0.47 -15.16 -10.19
C ARG A 285 0.89 -15.78 -11.49
N GLU A 286 -0.02 -15.91 -12.44
CA GLU A 286 0.28 -16.41 -13.79
C GLU A 286 1.29 -15.50 -14.49
N ALA A 287 1.11 -14.18 -14.37
CA ALA A 287 2.05 -13.22 -14.94
C ALA A 287 3.45 -13.33 -14.32
N VAL A 288 3.54 -13.57 -13.01
CA VAL A 288 4.80 -13.84 -12.31
C VAL A 288 5.43 -15.16 -12.77
N ALA A 289 4.64 -16.24 -12.84
CA ALA A 289 5.10 -17.55 -13.28
C ALA A 289 5.67 -17.47 -14.71
N HIS A 290 4.90 -16.90 -15.64
CA HIS A 290 5.35 -16.69 -17.02
C HIS A 290 6.63 -15.84 -17.09
N ALA A 291 6.74 -14.77 -16.30
CA ALA A 291 7.95 -13.96 -16.25
C ALA A 291 9.16 -14.72 -15.69
N GLN A 292 8.96 -15.58 -14.69
CA GLN A 292 10.00 -16.43 -14.12
C GLN A 292 10.46 -17.50 -15.11
N THR A 293 9.53 -18.21 -15.74
CA THR A 293 9.83 -19.20 -16.80
C THR A 293 10.55 -18.54 -17.97
N ALA A 294 10.15 -17.34 -18.38
CA ALA A 294 10.84 -16.59 -19.44
C ALA A 294 12.27 -16.17 -19.05
N LEU A 295 12.54 -15.96 -17.76
CA LEU A 295 13.90 -15.72 -17.27
C LEU A 295 14.71 -17.02 -17.18
N GLU A 296 14.10 -18.14 -16.81
CA GLU A 296 14.75 -19.46 -16.77
C GLU A 296 15.13 -19.94 -18.16
N ARG A 297 14.21 -19.82 -19.13
CA ARG A 297 14.51 -20.08 -20.54
C ARG A 297 15.65 -19.20 -21.04
N ARG A 298 15.69 -17.93 -20.61
CA ARG A 298 16.78 -17.02 -20.98
C ARG A 298 18.11 -17.40 -20.34
N ASP A 299 18.11 -17.88 -19.10
CA ASP A 299 19.33 -18.38 -18.45
C ASP A 299 19.86 -19.64 -19.15
N ALA A 300 18.97 -20.53 -19.62
CA ALA A 300 19.34 -21.73 -20.36
C ALA A 300 19.87 -21.42 -21.77
N VAL A 301 19.20 -20.53 -22.51
CA VAL A 301 19.60 -20.15 -23.88
C VAL A 301 20.85 -19.25 -23.88
N GLY A 302 21.09 -18.48 -22.81
CA GLY A 302 22.19 -17.54 -22.73
C GLY A 302 21.99 -16.28 -23.59
N GLN A 303 23.08 -15.63 -23.97
CA GLN A 303 23.04 -14.42 -24.79
C GLN A 303 22.75 -14.78 -26.26
N ALA A 304 21.52 -14.58 -26.71
CA ALA A 304 21.17 -14.70 -28.12
C ALA A 304 21.70 -13.51 -28.94
N GLN A 305 21.98 -13.76 -30.23
CA GLN A 305 22.34 -12.74 -31.21
C GLN A 305 21.25 -11.65 -31.30
N VAL A 306 21.68 -10.38 -31.42
CA VAL A 306 20.79 -9.23 -31.58
C VAL A 306 20.88 -8.72 -33.02
N GLY A 307 19.92 -9.06 -33.88
CA GLY A 307 19.96 -8.65 -35.28
C GLY A 307 21.13 -9.32 -36.03
N ARG A 308 21.95 -8.54 -36.74
CA ARG A 308 23.09 -9.05 -37.53
C ARG A 308 24.46 -8.91 -36.85
N THR A 309 24.52 -8.47 -35.59
CA THR A 309 25.79 -8.16 -34.90
C THR A 309 26.57 -9.37 -34.38
N GLY A 310 26.10 -10.60 -34.63
CA GLY A 310 26.76 -11.83 -34.18
C GLY A 310 26.46 -12.20 -32.71
N LEU A 311 26.93 -13.38 -32.31
CA LEU A 311 26.79 -13.90 -30.94
C LEU A 311 27.70 -13.11 -29.98
N GLY A 312 27.17 -12.76 -28.81
CA GLY A 312 27.93 -12.03 -27.78
C GLY A 312 27.99 -10.51 -27.95
N ALA A 313 27.42 -9.95 -29.03
CA ALA A 313 27.35 -8.50 -29.20
C ALA A 313 26.34 -7.83 -28.23
N GLY A 314 26.75 -6.68 -27.68
CA GLY A 314 25.97 -5.85 -26.75
C GLY A 314 26.27 -6.09 -25.26
N ASP A 315 25.52 -5.40 -24.40
CA ASP A 315 25.72 -5.49 -22.95
C ASP A 315 25.55 -6.93 -22.45
N ARG A 316 26.48 -7.37 -21.60
CA ARG A 316 26.45 -8.69 -20.96
C ARG A 316 25.16 -8.84 -20.15
N ILE A 317 24.31 -9.79 -20.54
CA ILE A 317 23.06 -10.04 -19.82
C ILE A 317 23.37 -10.66 -18.46
N LYS A 318 22.88 -10.03 -17.39
CA LYS A 318 22.89 -10.62 -16.05
C LYS A 318 21.88 -11.76 -15.99
N MET A 319 22.37 -12.97 -15.70
CA MET A 319 21.56 -14.18 -15.54
C MET A 319 20.76 -14.13 -14.22
N ARG A 320 19.53 -14.67 -14.23
CA ARG A 320 18.68 -14.76 -13.02
C ARG A 320 19.30 -15.69 -11.97
N SER A 321 19.97 -16.76 -12.38
CA SER A 321 20.71 -17.70 -11.51
C SER A 321 21.80 -17.01 -10.70
N LYS A 322 22.45 -15.99 -11.26
CA LYS A 322 23.57 -15.25 -10.64
C LYS A 322 23.15 -13.99 -9.88
N ALA A 323 21.85 -13.72 -9.75
CA ALA A 323 21.34 -12.49 -9.19
C ALA A 323 20.81 -12.63 -7.77
N LYS A 324 20.98 -11.59 -6.95
CA LYS A 324 20.42 -11.56 -5.58
C LYS A 324 18.89 -11.44 -5.62
N LEU A 325 18.21 -11.85 -4.55
CA LEU A 325 16.74 -11.85 -4.48
C LEU A 325 16.08 -10.51 -4.90
N PRO A 326 16.56 -9.33 -4.46
CA PRO A 326 15.98 -8.04 -4.90
C PRO A 326 16.14 -7.81 -6.41
N GLU A 327 17.27 -8.24 -6.98
CA GLU A 327 17.56 -8.13 -8.40
C GLU A 327 16.69 -9.09 -9.22
N ARG A 328 16.50 -10.32 -8.74
CA ARG A 328 15.58 -11.30 -9.36
C ARG A 328 14.15 -10.74 -9.45
N ARG A 329 13.67 -10.07 -8.39
CA ARG A 329 12.37 -9.38 -8.39
C ARG A 329 12.32 -8.26 -9.41
N LYS A 330 13.37 -7.42 -9.47
CA LYS A 330 13.48 -6.32 -10.45
C LYS A 330 13.48 -6.84 -11.89
N MET A 331 14.17 -7.96 -12.14
CA MET A 331 14.21 -8.61 -13.46
C MET A 331 12.86 -9.20 -13.85
N ALA A 332 12.17 -9.91 -12.95
CA ALA A 332 10.85 -10.47 -13.23
C ALA A 332 9.82 -9.38 -13.56
N ASN A 333 9.77 -8.32 -12.73
CA ASN A 333 8.88 -7.18 -12.98
C ASN A 333 9.26 -6.41 -14.26
N GLY A 334 10.56 -6.38 -14.61
CA GLY A 334 11.08 -5.72 -15.82
C GLY A 334 10.85 -6.50 -17.12
N LYS A 335 10.92 -7.84 -17.11
CA LYS A 335 10.73 -8.70 -18.29
C LYS A 335 9.33 -8.49 -18.91
N ARG A 336 8.35 -8.13 -18.09
CA ARG A 336 7.00 -7.76 -18.52
C ARG A 336 6.95 -6.54 -19.46
N ARG A 337 7.88 -5.58 -19.36
CA ARG A 337 7.93 -4.40 -20.27
C ARG A 337 8.27 -4.76 -21.71
N ARG A 338 8.82 -5.95 -21.97
CA ARG A 338 9.36 -6.35 -23.28
C ARG A 338 8.45 -7.32 -24.06
N GLY A 339 7.35 -7.77 -23.45
CA GLY A 339 6.39 -8.69 -24.08
C GLY A 339 4.97 -8.13 -24.02
N GLY A 340 4.83 -6.88 -24.46
CA GLY A 340 3.54 -6.24 -24.69
C GLY A 340 2.94 -6.74 -25.98
#